data_AF-A0A352BBF4-F1
#
_entry.id   AF-A0A352BBF4-F1
#
_cell.length_a   1.000
_cell.length_b   1.000
_cell.length_c   1.000
_cell.angle_alpha   90.00
_cell.angle_beta   90.00
_cell.angle_gamma   90.00
#
_symmetry.space_group_name_H-M   'P 1'
#
loop_
_entity.id
_entity.type
_entity.pdbx_description
1 polymer ?
#
loop_
_entity_poly.entity_id
_entity_poly.type
_entity_poly.pdbx_seq_one_letter_code
_entity_poly.pdbx_strand_id
1 'polypeptide(L)'
;MAKKGSVVYKCSNCGYTQPKWLGKCPECGEWNSLEECIVDPNAASPLLKSDGSAVKAKPVPMSKIIVQDEGRISTGSAEFDRVLGGGATKRSAVLIGGEPGIGKSTLLIQTAASVLKSAEKGRILYVSGEESASQIKGRAVRLGLDVGAVEILCTLRLEDILDALDSLNPVMVIIDSIQTVYSVQAGLVPGTVNQLKYCANEL
;
A
#
# COMPACT_ATOMS: atom_id res chain seq x y z
N MET A 1 18.88 -22.22 -12.50
CA MET A 1 20.16 -21.48 -12.67
C MET A 1 19.85 -20.11 -13.25
N ALA A 2 19.87 -19.04 -12.44
CA ALA A 2 19.57 -17.69 -12.90
C ALA A 2 20.73 -17.15 -13.76
N LYS A 3 20.45 -16.68 -14.97
CA LYS A 3 21.44 -16.02 -15.84
C LYS A 3 21.82 -14.68 -15.19
N LYS A 4 23.11 -14.48 -14.90
CA LYS A 4 23.68 -13.20 -14.47
C LYS A 4 23.35 -12.11 -15.50
N GLY A 5 22.84 -10.97 -15.06
CA GLY A 5 22.53 -9.83 -15.93
C GLY A 5 23.76 -9.38 -16.73
N SER A 6 23.52 -8.95 -17.97
CA SER A 6 24.58 -8.44 -18.85
C SER A 6 24.63 -6.92 -18.77
N VAL A 7 25.82 -6.36 -18.50
CA VAL A 7 26.04 -4.91 -18.53
C VAL A 7 26.08 -4.44 -19.99
N VAL A 8 25.27 -3.42 -20.31
CA VAL A 8 25.21 -2.76 -21.62
C VAL A 8 25.33 -1.26 -21.38
N TYR A 9 26.03 -0.56 -22.24
CA TYR A 9 26.25 0.88 -22.16
C TYR A 9 25.29 1.60 -23.11
N LYS A 10 24.50 2.54 -22.59
CA LYS A 10 23.50 3.29 -23.38
C LYS A 10 23.90 4.76 -23.47
N CYS A 11 23.88 5.33 -24.67
CA CYS A 11 24.12 6.76 -24.85
C CYS A 11 22.92 7.58 -24.35
N SER A 12 23.13 8.52 -23.43
CA SER A 12 22.12 9.44 -22.92
C SER A 12 21.64 10.45 -23.97
N ASN A 13 22.43 10.71 -25.01
CA ASN A 13 22.10 11.69 -26.06
C ASN A 13 21.28 11.08 -27.22
N CYS A 14 21.68 9.90 -27.73
CA CYS A 14 21.03 9.28 -28.90
C CYS A 14 20.35 7.93 -28.61
N GLY A 15 20.57 7.33 -27.44
CA GLY A 15 19.99 6.05 -27.08
C GLY A 15 20.73 4.81 -27.61
N TYR A 16 21.81 4.99 -28.38
CA TYR A 16 22.65 3.89 -28.89
C TYR A 16 23.12 2.98 -27.76
N THR A 17 23.04 1.66 -27.95
CA THR A 17 23.49 0.67 -26.96
C THR A 17 24.68 -0.15 -27.47
N GLN A 18 25.62 -0.43 -26.58
CA GLN A 18 26.80 -1.23 -26.91
C GLN A 18 27.30 -2.05 -25.70
N PRO A 19 27.91 -3.22 -25.93
CA PRO A 19 28.32 -4.14 -24.84
C PRO A 19 29.61 -3.74 -24.12
N LYS A 20 30.36 -2.74 -24.60
CA LYS A 20 31.64 -2.30 -24.03
C LYS A 20 31.67 -0.78 -23.89
N TRP A 21 32.32 -0.27 -22.84
CA TRP A 21 32.57 1.16 -22.71
C TRP A 21 33.56 1.62 -23.78
N LEU A 22 33.15 2.61 -24.57
CA LEU A 22 34.02 3.34 -25.49
C LEU A 22 33.73 4.79 -25.18
N GLY A 23 34.65 5.55 -24.55
CA GLY A 23 34.37 6.89 -23.99
C GLY A 23 33.75 7.94 -24.95
N LYS A 24 33.57 7.59 -26.23
CA LYS A 24 32.83 8.32 -27.27
C LYS A 24 31.74 7.42 -27.88
N CYS A 25 30.52 7.93 -28.01
CA CYS A 25 29.44 7.25 -28.71
C CYS A 25 29.76 7.13 -30.22
N PRO A 26 29.68 5.92 -30.83
CA PRO A 26 29.98 5.74 -32.25
C PRO A 26 28.87 6.24 -33.18
N GLU A 27 27.65 6.44 -32.69
CA GLU A 27 26.51 6.90 -33.52
C GLU A 27 26.41 8.43 -33.55
N CYS A 28 26.34 9.09 -32.38
CA CYS A 28 26.24 10.55 -32.32
C CYS A 28 27.57 11.28 -32.12
N GLY A 29 28.66 10.54 -31.92
CA GLY A 29 29.99 11.12 -31.75
C GLY A 29 30.24 11.77 -30.38
N GLU A 30 29.29 11.71 -29.45
CA GLU A 30 29.43 12.43 -28.18
C GLU A 30 30.31 11.74 -27.15
N TRP A 31 31.12 12.53 -26.45
CA TRP A 31 32.02 12.06 -25.40
C TRP A 31 31.31 11.97 -24.05
N ASN A 32 31.70 11.00 -23.23
CA ASN A 32 31.17 10.77 -21.87
C ASN A 32 29.64 10.66 -21.77
N SER A 33 28.98 10.35 -22.88
CA SER A 33 27.52 10.23 -22.96
C SER A 33 27.00 8.82 -22.70
N LEU A 34 27.89 7.84 -22.53
CA LEU A 34 27.49 6.45 -22.27
C LEU A 34 27.25 6.24 -20.79
N GLU A 35 26.13 5.62 -20.46
CA GLU A 35 25.74 5.27 -19.09
C GLU A 35 25.64 3.75 -18.97
N GLU A 36 26.10 3.21 -17.84
CA GLU A 36 25.99 1.78 -17.53
C GLU A 36 24.53 1.40 -17.25
N CYS A 37 23.97 0.56 -18.12
CA CYS A 37 22.66 -0.05 -17.96
C CYS A 37 22.84 -1.55 -17.71
N ILE A 38 22.42 -2.02 -16.53
CA ILE A 38 22.36 -3.45 -16.26
C ILE A 38 21.10 -3.99 -16.92
N VAL A 39 21.27 -4.75 -18.00
CA VAL A 39 20.15 -5.46 -18.62
C VAL A 39 20.00 -6.78 -17.86
N ASP A 40 19.12 -6.78 -16.86
CA ASP A 40 18.67 -8.02 -16.26
C ASP A 40 17.71 -8.68 -17.25
N PRO A 41 18.01 -9.88 -17.80
CA PRO A 41 17.05 -10.61 -18.62
C PRO A 41 15.78 -11.00 -17.84
N ASN A 42 15.79 -10.86 -16.51
CA ASN A 42 14.63 -10.97 -15.62
C ASN A 42 14.07 -9.62 -15.14
N ALA A 43 14.48 -8.48 -15.70
CA ALA A 43 13.77 -7.21 -15.54
C ALA A 43 12.46 -7.23 -16.36
N ALA A 44 11.64 -8.24 -16.12
CA ALA A 44 10.22 -8.03 -16.15
C ALA A 44 9.92 -7.02 -15.04
N SER A 45 9.22 -5.94 -15.40
CA SER A 45 8.38 -5.25 -14.43
C SER A 45 7.69 -6.30 -13.54
N PRO A 46 7.57 -6.09 -12.21
CA PRO A 46 6.81 -7.00 -11.35
C PRO A 46 5.33 -7.14 -11.81
N LEU A 47 4.89 -6.33 -12.77
CA LEU A 47 3.60 -6.48 -13.42
C LEU A 47 3.66 -7.54 -14.53
N LEU A 48 2.99 -8.66 -14.25
CA LEU A 48 2.43 -9.63 -15.20
C LEU A 48 3.38 -10.73 -15.69
N LYS A 49 3.62 -11.71 -14.81
CA LYS A 49 3.65 -13.11 -15.26
C LYS A 49 2.21 -13.64 -15.25
N SER A 50 1.50 -13.48 -16.35
CA SER A 50 0.30 -14.29 -16.64
C SER A 50 0.52 -15.05 -17.94
N ASP A 51 0.77 -16.35 -17.82
CA ASP A 51 0.44 -17.30 -18.87
C ASP A 51 -1.08 -17.20 -19.12
N GLY A 52 -1.47 -16.75 -20.31
CA GLY A 52 -2.87 -16.60 -20.70
C GLY A 52 -3.10 -15.25 -21.37
N SER A 53 -3.68 -15.30 -22.57
CA SER A 53 -4.06 -14.15 -23.40
C SER A 53 -4.49 -12.93 -22.58
N ALA A 54 -3.65 -11.89 -22.53
CA ALA A 54 -4.04 -10.60 -21.98
C ALA A 54 -5.22 -10.08 -22.81
N VAL A 55 -6.44 -10.28 -22.30
CA VAL A 55 -7.66 -9.77 -22.90
C VAL A 55 -7.51 -8.25 -22.91
N LYS A 56 -7.33 -7.66 -24.09
CA LYS A 56 -7.33 -6.20 -24.23
C LYS A 56 -8.67 -5.68 -23.68
N ALA A 57 -8.61 -4.90 -22.61
CA ALA A 57 -9.79 -4.27 -22.04
C ALA A 57 -10.50 -3.45 -23.13
N LYS A 58 -11.81 -3.67 -23.31
CA LYS A 58 -12.64 -2.91 -24.25
C LYS A 58 -13.54 -1.97 -23.46
N PRO A 59 -13.75 -0.73 -23.93
CA PRO A 59 -14.69 0.17 -23.29
C PRO A 59 -16.11 -0.42 -23.35
N VAL A 60 -16.83 -0.34 -22.23
CA VAL A 60 -18.22 -0.79 -22.10
C VAL A 60 -19.11 0.45 -21.91
N PRO A 61 -20.23 0.58 -22.65
CA PRO A 61 -21.18 1.67 -22.44
C PRO A 61 -21.71 1.67 -21.01
N MET A 62 -21.74 2.84 -20.36
CA MET A 62 -22.19 2.97 -18.97
C MET A 62 -23.63 2.45 -18.75
N SER A 63 -24.49 2.55 -19.76
CA SER A 63 -25.87 2.02 -19.74
C SER A 63 -25.97 0.51 -19.60
N LYS A 64 -24.89 -0.23 -19.87
CA LYS A 64 -24.82 -1.69 -19.71
C LYS A 64 -24.22 -2.12 -18.37
N ILE A 65 -23.77 -1.16 -17.55
CA ILE A 65 -23.16 -1.45 -16.24
C ILE A 65 -24.28 -1.53 -15.21
N ILE A 66 -24.36 -2.66 -14.52
CA ILE A 66 -25.31 -2.87 -13.42
C ILE A 66 -24.62 -2.43 -12.13
N VAL A 67 -25.31 -1.62 -11.33
CA VAL A 67 -24.82 -1.21 -10.01
C VAL A 67 -24.81 -2.43 -9.10
N GLN A 68 -23.64 -2.78 -8.59
CA GLN A 68 -23.50 -3.78 -7.53
C GLN A 68 -23.36 -3.04 -6.20
N ASP A 69 -24.22 -3.39 -5.24
CA ASP A 69 -24.11 -2.85 -3.88
C ASP A 69 -23.02 -3.62 -3.13
N GLU A 70 -21.83 -3.03 -3.11
CA GLU A 70 -20.70 -3.51 -2.31
C GLU A 70 -20.98 -3.12 -0.85
N GLY A 71 -21.68 -4.00 -0.14
CA GLY A 71 -22.23 -3.72 1.19
C GLY A 71 -21.29 -2.95 2.12
N ARG A 72 -21.85 -2.01 2.88
CA ARG A 72 -21.10 -1.05 3.70
C ARG A 72 -21.01 -1.46 5.17
N ILE A 73 -20.02 -0.93 5.85
CA ILE A 73 -19.81 -1.03 7.30
C ILE A 73 -20.00 0.36 7.89
N SER A 74 -20.96 0.54 8.81
CA SER A 74 -21.11 1.81 9.51
C SER A 74 -19.90 2.02 10.44
N THR A 75 -19.36 3.24 10.42
CA THR A 75 -18.27 3.66 11.30
C THR A 75 -18.75 3.98 12.72
N GLY A 76 -20.08 4.03 12.93
CA GLY A 76 -20.71 4.48 14.18
C GLY A 76 -20.73 6.00 14.37
N SER A 77 -20.19 6.77 13.43
CA SER A 77 -20.27 8.24 13.40
C SER A 77 -21.08 8.69 12.18
N ALA A 78 -22.20 9.36 12.42
CA ALA A 78 -23.08 9.81 11.34
C ALA A 78 -22.38 10.76 10.36
N GLU A 79 -21.55 11.68 10.86
CA GLU A 79 -20.80 12.61 10.00
C GLU A 79 -19.70 11.88 9.22
N PHE A 80 -19.05 10.88 9.81
CA PHE A 80 -18.03 10.14 9.11
C PHE A 80 -18.64 9.21 8.04
N ASP A 81 -19.74 8.54 8.37
CA ASP A 81 -20.53 7.76 7.42
C ASP A 81 -21.01 8.63 6.26
N ARG A 82 -21.47 9.87 6.53
CA ARG A 82 -21.87 10.83 5.50
C ARG A 82 -20.73 11.16 4.54
N VAL A 83 -19.51 11.40 5.06
CA VAL A 83 -18.31 11.64 4.23
C VAL A 83 -17.97 10.41 3.37
N LEU A 84 -18.17 9.20 3.91
CA LEU A 84 -17.92 7.94 3.20
C LEU A 84 -19.08 7.53 2.25
N GLY A 85 -20.16 8.31 2.16
CA GLY A 85 -21.32 8.01 1.32
C GLY A 85 -22.27 6.95 1.91
N GLY A 86 -22.42 6.94 3.24
CA GLY A 86 -23.27 6.01 4.00
C GLY A 86 -22.52 4.94 4.78
N GLY A 87 -21.20 5.07 4.93
CA GLY A 87 -20.34 4.12 5.64
C GLY A 87 -19.19 3.59 4.80
N ALA A 88 -18.24 2.90 5.44
CA ALA A 88 -17.06 2.34 4.79
C ALA A 88 -17.44 1.21 3.83
N THR A 89 -17.08 1.33 2.56
CA THR A 89 -17.37 0.31 1.53
C THR A 89 -16.47 -0.90 1.75
N LYS A 90 -17.02 -2.12 1.69
CA LYS A 90 -16.20 -3.34 1.79
C LYS A 90 -15.23 -3.43 0.59
N ARG A 91 -14.08 -4.05 0.81
CA ARG A 91 -13.03 -4.22 -0.23
C ARG A 91 -12.56 -2.89 -0.84
N SER A 92 -12.52 -1.85 -0.03
CA SER A 92 -12.03 -0.53 -0.42
C SER A 92 -10.94 -0.06 0.55
N ALA A 93 -10.12 0.88 0.08
CA ALA A 93 -9.14 1.58 0.90
C ALA A 93 -9.57 3.04 1.11
N VAL A 94 -9.44 3.53 2.34
CA VAL A 94 -9.75 4.92 2.71
C VAL A 94 -8.50 5.57 3.27
N LEU A 95 -8.06 6.67 2.66
CA LEU A 95 -6.93 7.46 3.14
C LEU A 95 -7.43 8.64 3.97
N ILE A 96 -7.00 8.71 5.25
CA ILE A 96 -7.27 9.85 6.12
C ILE A 96 -6.03 10.75 6.17
N GLY A 97 -6.09 11.86 5.44
CA GLY A 97 -5.07 12.90 5.46
C GLY A 97 -5.35 13.99 6.51
N GLY A 98 -4.30 14.67 6.97
CA GLY A 98 -4.41 15.81 7.86
C GLY A 98 -3.12 16.12 8.60
N GLU A 99 -3.01 17.33 9.15
CA GLU A 99 -1.83 17.77 9.91
C GLU A 99 -1.55 16.85 11.12
N PRO A 100 -0.28 16.72 11.54
CA PRO A 100 0.05 16.06 12.81
C PRO A 100 -0.75 16.69 13.97
N GLY A 101 -1.30 15.86 14.85
CA GLY A 101 -2.07 16.34 16.00
C GLY A 101 -3.54 16.72 15.75
N ILE A 102 -4.03 16.72 14.50
CA ILE A 102 -5.44 17.04 14.19
C ILE A 102 -6.46 16.00 14.70
N GLY A 103 -5.98 14.86 15.21
CA GLY A 103 -6.83 13.82 15.81
C GLY A 103 -7.11 12.60 14.92
N LYS A 104 -6.31 12.33 13.88
CA LYS A 104 -6.46 11.15 13.01
C LYS A 104 -6.52 9.83 13.78
N SER A 105 -5.51 9.56 14.61
CA SER A 105 -5.44 8.35 15.44
C SER A 105 -6.60 8.25 16.44
N THR A 106 -7.09 9.40 16.93
CA THR A 106 -8.27 9.46 17.80
C THR A 106 -9.53 9.06 17.05
N LEU A 107 -9.75 9.59 15.85
CA LEU A 107 -10.87 9.21 14.99
C LEU A 107 -10.83 7.73 14.62
N LEU A 108 -9.64 7.21 14.30
CA LEU A 108 -9.43 5.81 13.92
C LEU A 108 -9.76 4.85 15.07
N ILE A 109 -9.26 5.09 16.29
CA ILE A 109 -9.57 4.21 17.43
C ILE A 109 -11.04 4.28 17.84
N GLN A 110 -11.69 5.45 17.73
CA GLN A 110 -13.13 5.59 17.96
C GLN A 110 -13.95 4.80 16.92
N THR A 111 -13.51 4.84 15.66
CA THR A 111 -14.13 4.07 14.57
C THR A 111 -13.99 2.57 14.83
N ALA A 112 -12.78 2.10 15.18
CA ALA A 112 -12.51 0.70 15.52
C ALA A 112 -13.44 0.21 16.64
N ALA A 113 -13.54 0.97 17.74
CA ALA A 113 -14.39 0.64 18.87
C ALA A 113 -15.90 0.59 18.51
N SER A 114 -16.32 1.40 17.53
CA SER A 114 -17.74 1.54 17.17
C SER A 114 -18.19 0.49 16.15
N VAL A 115 -17.35 0.17 15.17
CA VAL A 115 -17.64 -0.84 14.14
C VAL A 115 -17.94 -2.20 14.79
N LEU A 116 -17.23 -2.56 15.86
CA LEU A 116 -17.45 -3.79 16.63
C LEU A 116 -18.85 -3.92 17.21
N LYS A 117 -19.54 -2.80 17.50
CA LYS A 117 -20.92 -2.82 18.02
C LYS A 117 -21.94 -3.13 16.93
N SER A 118 -21.60 -2.85 15.67
CA SER A 118 -22.48 -3.01 14.50
C SER A 118 -22.24 -4.32 13.74
N ALA A 119 -21.05 -4.89 13.85
CA ALA A 119 -20.70 -6.15 13.20
C ALA A 119 -21.06 -7.33 14.12
N GLU A 120 -22.09 -8.11 13.77
CA GLU A 120 -22.56 -9.26 14.56
C GLU A 120 -21.50 -10.35 14.85
N LYS A 121 -20.35 -10.33 14.15
CA LYS A 121 -19.12 -11.08 14.41
C LYS A 121 -18.01 -10.56 13.49
N GLY A 122 -16.91 -10.06 14.05
CA GLY A 122 -15.74 -9.64 13.27
C GLY A 122 -14.60 -9.18 14.17
N ARG A 123 -13.36 -9.34 13.70
CA ARG A 123 -12.16 -8.81 14.36
C ARG A 123 -11.69 -7.58 13.62
N ILE A 124 -11.16 -6.60 14.35
CA ILE A 124 -10.51 -5.42 13.76
C ILE A 124 -9.04 -5.48 14.10
N LEU A 125 -8.18 -5.25 13.11
CA LEU A 125 -6.74 -5.16 13.31
C LEU A 125 -6.33 -3.68 13.28
N TYR A 126 -5.78 -3.18 14.39
CA TYR A 126 -5.14 -1.87 14.47
C TYR A 126 -3.63 -2.05 14.41
N VAL A 127 -3.03 -1.65 13.29
CA VAL A 127 -1.58 -1.65 13.12
C VAL A 127 -1.04 -0.27 13.47
N SER A 128 -0.02 -0.24 14.34
CA SER A 128 0.66 0.98 14.74
C SER A 128 2.16 0.87 14.50
N GLY A 129 2.73 1.86 13.83
CA GLY A 129 4.18 2.04 13.74
C GLY A 129 4.70 3.21 14.57
N GLU A 130 3.84 4.15 14.96
CA GLU A 130 4.24 5.36 15.69
C GLU A 130 4.13 5.21 17.20
N GLU A 131 3.09 4.53 17.68
CA GLU A 131 2.76 4.44 19.09
C GLU A 131 2.79 3.01 19.61
N SER A 132 3.15 2.86 20.89
CA SER A 132 3.08 1.58 21.58
C SER A 132 1.63 1.19 21.90
N ALA A 133 1.40 -0.12 22.06
CA ALA A 133 0.08 -0.65 22.40
C ALA A 133 -0.47 -0.07 23.72
N SER A 134 0.39 0.24 24.70
CA SER A 134 -0.02 0.84 25.98
C SER A 134 -0.51 2.29 25.81
N GLN A 135 0.13 3.08 24.95
CA GLN A 135 -0.31 4.46 24.64
C GLN A 135 -1.66 4.47 23.94
N ILE A 136 -1.86 3.60 22.95
CA ILE A 136 -3.12 3.48 22.23
C ILE A 136 -4.23 2.99 23.17
N LYS A 137 -3.95 1.97 23.99
CA LYS A 137 -4.90 1.50 25.01
C LYS A 137 -5.24 2.58 26.03
N GLY A 138 -4.26 3.34 26.49
CA GLY A 138 -4.48 4.48 27.39
C GLY A 138 -5.40 5.54 26.78
N ARG A 139 -5.25 5.82 25.48
CA ARG A 139 -6.17 6.69 24.74
C ARG A 139 -7.59 6.14 24.69
N ALA A 140 -7.76 4.86 24.37
CA ALA A 140 -9.07 4.21 24.34
C ALA A 140 -9.78 4.28 25.70
N VAL A 141 -9.04 4.00 26.79
CA VAL A 141 -9.56 4.10 28.17
C VAL A 141 -10.00 5.52 28.50
N ARG A 142 -9.17 6.54 28.18
CA ARG A 142 -9.53 7.95 28.42
C ARG A 142 -10.78 8.39 27.67
N LEU A 143 -11.03 7.83 26.49
CA LEU A 143 -12.20 8.10 25.68
C LEU A 143 -13.43 7.24 26.05
N GLY A 144 -13.30 6.34 27.03
CA GLY A 144 -14.38 5.44 27.44
C GLY A 144 -14.79 4.44 26.36
N LEU A 145 -13.83 4.04 25.50
CA LEU A 145 -14.10 3.14 24.39
C LEU A 145 -13.99 1.67 24.81
N ASP A 146 -14.96 0.86 24.36
CA ASP A 146 -14.84 -0.59 24.41
C ASP A 146 -14.03 -1.09 23.21
N VAL A 147 -12.83 -1.58 23.48
CA VAL A 147 -11.88 -2.07 22.48
C VAL A 147 -11.59 -3.57 22.65
N GLY A 148 -12.46 -4.31 23.34
CA GLY A 148 -12.23 -5.72 23.68
C GLY A 148 -12.03 -6.66 22.48
N ALA A 149 -12.54 -6.31 21.31
CA ALA A 149 -12.38 -7.07 20.06
C ALA A 149 -11.47 -6.38 19.02
N VAL A 150 -10.72 -5.35 19.43
CA VAL A 150 -9.68 -4.73 18.60
C VAL A 150 -8.35 -5.44 18.90
N GLU A 151 -7.80 -6.11 17.90
CA GLU A 151 -6.46 -6.68 17.93
C GLU A 151 -5.45 -5.59 17.57
N ILE A 152 -4.32 -5.53 18.27
CA ILE A 152 -3.29 -4.52 18.03
C ILE A 152 -1.98 -5.16 17.60
N LEU A 153 -1.39 -4.63 16.52
CA LEU A 153 -0.10 -5.06 16.01
C LEU A 153 0.84 -3.86 15.94
N CYS A 154 1.86 -3.85 16.79
CA CYS A 154 2.92 -2.85 16.74
C CYS A 154 4.08 -3.37 15.89
N THR A 155 4.08 -3.03 14.60
CA THR A 155 5.16 -3.38 13.68
C THR A 155 5.36 -2.29 12.64
N LEU A 156 6.56 -2.26 12.07
CA LEU A 156 6.93 -1.40 10.94
C LEU A 156 7.04 -2.21 9.64
N ARG A 157 7.04 -3.54 9.71
CA ARG A 157 7.29 -4.41 8.57
C ARG A 157 5.99 -4.79 7.90
N LEU A 158 5.92 -4.57 6.59
CA LEU A 158 4.78 -4.94 5.77
C LEU A 158 4.47 -6.43 5.86
N GLU A 159 5.50 -7.28 5.83
CA GLU A 159 5.30 -8.74 5.82
C GLU A 159 4.60 -9.24 7.10
N ASP A 160 4.95 -8.67 8.25
CA ASP A 160 4.30 -9.00 9.53
C ASP A 160 2.81 -8.59 9.51
N ILE A 161 2.46 -7.51 8.80
CA ILE A 161 1.07 -7.05 8.63
C ILE A 161 0.30 -8.02 7.73
N LEU A 162 0.89 -8.42 6.60
CA LEU A 162 0.27 -9.37 5.68
C LEU A 162 0.00 -10.73 6.34
N ASP A 163 0.98 -11.26 7.09
CA ASP A 163 0.82 -12.50 7.86
C ASP A 163 -0.32 -12.39 8.90
N ALA A 164 -0.45 -11.22 9.54
CA ALA A 164 -1.53 -10.95 10.48
C ALA A 164 -2.90 -10.85 9.77
N LEU A 165 -2.96 -10.27 8.58
CA LEU A 165 -4.19 -10.20 7.78
C LEU A 165 -4.67 -11.61 7.37
N ASP A 166 -3.75 -12.46 6.90
CA ASP A 166 -4.07 -13.82 6.48
C ASP A 166 -4.53 -14.70 7.65
N SER A 167 -3.88 -14.59 8.81
CA SER A 167 -4.21 -15.39 9.99
C SER A 167 -5.45 -14.90 10.75
N LEU A 168 -5.63 -13.58 10.85
CA LEU A 168 -6.73 -12.98 11.60
C LEU A 168 -8.00 -12.83 10.76
N ASN A 169 -7.87 -12.69 9.44
CA ASN A 169 -8.96 -12.41 8.50
C ASN A 169 -9.92 -11.32 9.06
N PRO A 170 -9.41 -10.11 9.37
CA PRO A 170 -10.21 -9.08 10.01
C PRO A 170 -11.25 -8.50 9.05
N VAL A 171 -12.36 -8.00 9.60
CA VAL A 171 -13.39 -7.31 8.80
C VAL A 171 -12.98 -5.88 8.44
N MET A 172 -12.02 -5.33 9.18
CA MET A 172 -11.44 -4.01 8.98
C MET A 172 -10.00 -4.01 9.51
N VAL A 173 -9.09 -3.39 8.76
CA VAL A 173 -7.73 -3.08 9.19
C VAL A 173 -7.53 -1.58 9.19
N ILE A 174 -6.81 -1.09 10.20
CA ILE A 174 -6.39 0.31 10.34
C ILE A 174 -4.87 0.33 10.38
N ILE A 175 -4.25 1.20 9.57
CA ILE A 175 -2.79 1.40 9.53
C ILE A 175 -2.46 2.82 9.99
N ASP A 176 -1.87 2.96 11.18
CA ASP A 176 -1.51 4.23 11.80
C ASP A 176 0.01 4.29 12.09
N SER A 177 0.85 4.73 11.14
CA SER A 177 0.52 5.30 9.84
C SER A 177 1.28 4.62 8.71
N ILE A 178 0.73 4.67 7.49
CA ILE A 178 1.35 4.04 6.31
C ILE A 178 2.79 4.55 6.03
N GLN A 179 3.13 5.74 6.52
CA GLN A 179 4.45 6.36 6.35
C GLN A 179 5.54 5.62 7.13
N THR A 180 5.16 4.92 8.19
CA THR A 180 6.07 4.13 9.03
C THR A 180 6.27 2.70 8.54
N VAL A 181 5.42 2.23 7.63
CA VAL A 181 5.47 0.86 7.11
C VAL A 181 6.54 0.76 6.02
N TYR A 182 7.36 -0.28 6.09
CA TYR A 182 8.38 -0.57 5.09
C TYR A 182 8.41 -2.04 4.68
N SER A 183 8.91 -2.29 3.48
CA SER A 183 9.33 -3.61 3.00
C SER A 183 10.73 -3.52 2.41
N VAL A 184 11.56 -4.54 2.67
CA VAL A 184 12.91 -4.65 2.08
C VAL A 184 12.83 -4.72 0.55
N GLN A 185 11.73 -5.24 -0.01
CA GLN A 185 11.51 -5.34 -1.45
C GLN A 185 11.39 -3.96 -2.14
N ALA A 186 10.94 -2.94 -1.40
CA ALA A 186 10.83 -1.56 -1.88
C ALA A 186 12.08 -0.70 -1.62
N GLY A 187 13.13 -1.30 -1.03
CA GLY A 187 14.40 -0.65 -0.69
C GLY A 187 14.70 -0.65 0.82
N LEU A 188 15.90 -0.23 1.18
CA LEU A 188 16.38 -0.28 2.58
C LEU A 188 16.09 0.99 3.40
N VAL A 189 15.56 2.06 2.78
CA VAL A 189 15.28 3.33 3.45
C VAL A 189 13.77 3.48 3.63
N PRO A 190 13.25 3.32 4.87
CA PRO A 190 11.85 3.56 5.20
C PRO A 190 11.41 5.01 4.92
N GLY A 191 10.11 5.23 4.71
CA GLY A 191 9.53 6.57 4.55
C GLY A 191 9.76 7.24 3.19
N THR A 192 10.43 6.58 2.24
CA THR A 192 10.52 7.09 0.86
C THR A 192 9.18 7.00 0.15
N VAL A 193 8.99 7.83 -0.89
CA VAL A 193 7.78 7.77 -1.74
C VAL A 193 7.61 6.38 -2.37
N ASN A 194 8.72 5.70 -2.69
CA ASN A 194 8.66 4.33 -3.22
C ASN A 194 8.13 3.34 -2.18
N GLN A 195 8.62 3.40 -0.95
CA GLN A 195 8.12 2.59 0.16
C GLN A 195 6.62 2.80 0.37
N LEU A 196 6.18 4.06 0.43
CA LEU A 196 4.77 4.38 0.66
C LEU A 196 3.86 3.83 -0.45
N LYS A 197 4.25 4.00 -1.72
CA LYS A 197 3.50 3.47 -2.86
C LYS A 197 3.47 1.94 -2.89
N TYR A 198 4.59 1.32 -2.58
CA TYR A 198 4.70 -0.14 -2.56
C TYR A 198 3.83 -0.74 -1.46
N CYS A 199 4.03 -0.30 -0.21
CA CYS A 199 3.26 -0.80 0.93
C CYS A 199 1.76 -0.57 0.76
N ALA A 200 1.35 0.60 0.22
CA ALA A 200 -0.06 0.88 -0.04
C ALA A 200 -0.67 0.05 -1.19
N ASN A 201 0.15 -0.54 -2.06
CA ASN A 201 -0.31 -1.39 -3.16
C ASN A 201 -0.42 -2.86 -2.76
N GLU A 202 0.41 -3.31 -1.82
CA GLU A 202 0.39 -4.69 -1.31
C GLU A 202 -0.68 -4.93 -0.23
N LEU A 203 -1.10 -3.86 0.47
CA LEU A 203 -2.19 -3.86 1.46
C LEU A 203 -3.56 -3.73 0.78
#